data_AF-T1I935-F1
#
_entry.id   AF-T1I935-F1
#
_cell.length_a   1.000
_cell.length_b   1.000
_cell.length_c   1.000
_cell.angle_alpha   90.00
_cell.angle_beta   90.00
_cell.angle_gamma   90.00
#
_symmetry.space_group_name_H-M   'P 1'
#
loop_
_entity.id
_entity.type
_entity.pdbx_description
1 polymer ?
#
loop_
_entity_poly.entity_id
_entity_poly.type
_entity_poly.pdbx_seq_one_letter_code
_entity_poly.pdbx_strand_id
1 'polypeptide(L)'
;MYEYVNYFAGLLSGSIRINSAPLYLTHVTVLGAPSFESGTCGCRAFIKVYEGLVPVYTSGIHTISRETKQFTVNVQTPHERRGLQLRGDILIKCYHRER
;
A
#
# COMPACT_ATOMS: atom_id res chain seq x y z
N MET A 1 7.84 0.00 -14.10
CA MET A 1 7.55 0.75 -15.35
C MET A 1 6.60 -0.01 -16.29
N TYR A 2 6.49 -1.35 -16.21
CA TYR A 2 5.60 -2.15 -17.08
C TYR A 2 4.14 -2.30 -16.59
N GLU A 3 3.84 -2.14 -15.30
CA GLU A 3 2.45 -2.27 -14.79
C GLU A 3 1.53 -1.11 -15.22
N TYR A 4 2.06 0.11 -15.31
CA TYR A 4 1.29 1.29 -15.73
C TYR A 4 0.83 1.21 -17.19
N VAL A 5 1.64 0.63 -18.07
CA VAL A 5 1.34 0.51 -19.51
C VAL A 5 0.18 -0.46 -19.75
N ASN A 6 0.12 -1.57 -19.02
CA ASN A 6 -0.95 -2.56 -19.16
C ASN A 6 -2.28 -2.07 -18.58
N TYR A 7 -2.26 -1.31 -17.47
CA TYR A 7 -3.48 -0.69 -16.93
C TYR A 7 -4.06 0.38 -17.88
N PHE A 8 -3.19 1.18 -18.49
CA PHE A 8 -3.61 2.20 -19.47
C PHE A 8 -4.18 1.57 -20.74
N ALA A 9 -3.58 0.47 -21.21
CA ALA A 9 -4.11 -0.32 -22.32
C ALA A 9 -5.47 -0.96 -21.98
N GLY A 10 -5.69 -1.44 -20.75
CA GLY A 10 -6.97 -1.97 -20.28
C GLY A 10 -8.08 -0.91 -20.14
N LEU A 11 -7.72 0.31 -19.71
CA LEU A 11 -8.63 1.46 -19.68
C LEU A 11 -9.05 1.88 -21.10
N LEU A 12 -8.10 1.97 -22.04
CA LEU A 12 -8.37 2.32 -23.45
C LEU A 12 -9.11 1.22 -24.21
N SER A 13 -8.94 -0.05 -23.82
CA SER A 13 -9.66 -1.21 -24.36
C SER A 13 -11.09 -1.34 -23.83
N GLY A 14 -11.50 -0.54 -22.84
CA GLY A 14 -12.80 -0.66 -22.18
C GLY A 14 -12.98 -1.95 -21.36
N SER A 15 -11.90 -2.70 -21.13
CA SER A 15 -11.92 -3.95 -20.35
C SER A 15 -11.86 -3.72 -18.84
N ILE A 16 -11.50 -2.51 -18.41
CA ILE A 16 -11.50 -2.07 -17.01
C ILE A 16 -12.71 -1.15 -16.76
N ARG A 17 -13.73 -1.67 -16.07
CA ARG A 17 -14.86 -0.87 -15.57
C ARG A 17 -14.45 -0.15 -14.29
N ILE A 18 -14.45 1.18 -14.32
CA ILE A 18 -14.24 2.01 -13.13
C ILE A 18 -15.40 1.76 -12.16
N ASN A 19 -15.13 1.07 -11.06
CA ASN A 19 -16.10 0.85 -10.00
C ASN A 19 -16.29 2.18 -9.23
N SER A 20 -17.49 2.77 -9.30
CA SER A 20 -17.82 4.00 -8.60
C SER A 20 -18.34 3.79 -7.18
N ALA A 21 -18.41 2.54 -6.70
CA ALA A 21 -18.79 2.25 -5.33
C ALA A 21 -17.68 2.69 -4.36
N PRO A 22 -18.02 3.18 -3.15
CA PRO A 22 -17.04 3.54 -2.14
C PRO A 22 -16.23 2.29 -1.72
N LEU A 23 -14.92 2.36 -1.88
CA LEU A 23 -13.99 1.30 -1.50
C LEU A 23 -13.42 1.60 -0.11
N TYR A 24 -13.32 0.60 0.75
CA TYR A 24 -12.75 0.77 2.10
C TYR A 24 -11.51 -0.10 2.25
N LEU A 25 -10.38 0.52 2.60
CA LEU A 25 -9.14 -0.18 2.90
C LEU A 25 -9.08 -0.48 4.39
N THR A 26 -9.16 -1.76 4.76
CA THR A 26 -9.12 -2.21 6.16
C THR A 26 -7.74 -2.70 6.58
N HIS A 27 -7.01 -3.32 5.68
CA HIS A 27 -5.67 -3.84 5.93
C HIS A 27 -4.87 -3.94 4.64
N VAL A 28 -3.54 -3.86 4.77
CA VAL A 28 -2.58 -4.09 3.69
C VAL A 28 -1.63 -5.19 4.14
N THR A 29 -1.58 -6.29 3.40
CA THR A 29 -0.60 -7.35 3.63
C THR A 29 0.51 -7.25 2.59
N VAL A 30 1.74 -7.14 3.05
CA VAL A 30 2.93 -7.15 2.21
C VAL A 30 3.57 -8.53 2.33
N LEU A 31 3.75 -9.19 1.20
CA LEU A 31 4.38 -10.50 1.10
C LEU A 31 5.89 -10.36 0.99
N GLY A 32 6.61 -11.12 1.79
CA GLY A 32 8.07 -11.09 1.93
C GLY A 32 8.57 -9.93 2.80
N ALA A 33 9.70 -10.16 3.47
CA ALA A 33 10.48 -9.09 4.05
C ALA A 33 11.18 -8.35 2.90
N PRO A 34 10.95 -7.03 2.72
CA PRO A 34 11.68 -6.30 1.71
C PRO A 34 13.16 -6.24 2.13
N SER A 35 13.99 -7.02 1.44
CA SER A 35 15.41 -7.18 1.70
C SER A 35 16.15 -5.94 1.19
N PHE A 36 16.20 -4.88 1.99
CA PHE A 36 16.80 -3.60 1.58
C PHE A 36 18.33 -3.58 1.64
N GLU A 37 19.00 -4.43 2.43
CA GLU A 37 20.47 -4.53 2.43
C GLU A 37 20.98 -5.92 2.84
N SER A 38 22.15 -6.30 2.34
CA SER A 38 22.93 -7.47 2.76
C SER A 38 23.73 -7.15 4.02
N GLY A 39 23.15 -7.29 5.22
CA GLY A 39 23.88 -7.13 6.49
C GLY A 39 23.07 -6.60 7.68
N THR A 40 21.93 -5.95 7.47
CA THR A 40 21.10 -5.39 8.55
C THR A 40 20.12 -6.42 9.16
N CYS A 41 19.98 -6.46 10.48
CA CYS A 41 19.16 -7.43 11.25
C CYS A 41 17.64 -7.35 10.98
N GLY A 42 17.17 -6.49 10.08
CA GLY A 42 15.76 -6.35 9.73
C GLY A 42 15.46 -5.05 8.99
N CYS A 43 14.20 -4.86 8.62
CA CYS A 43 13.69 -3.69 7.92
C CYS A 43 12.69 -2.93 8.80
N ARG A 44 12.73 -1.59 8.81
CA ARG A 44 11.68 -0.76 9.41
C ARG A 44 10.83 -0.20 8.30
N ALA A 45 9.64 -0.75 8.08
CA ALA A 45 8.77 -0.32 7.00
C ALA A 45 7.53 0.44 7.49
N PHE A 46 7.04 1.35 6.66
CA PHE A 46 5.72 1.96 6.82
C PHE A 46 5.04 2.11 5.47
N ILE A 47 3.73 2.21 5.49
CA ILE A 47 2.89 2.33 4.30
C ILE A 47 2.30 3.72 4.26
N LYS A 48 2.33 4.35 3.07
CA LYS A 48 1.52 5.52 2.78
C LYS A 48 0.53 5.22 1.67
N VAL A 49 -0.69 5.70 1.85
CA VAL A 49 -1.77 5.62 0.88
C VAL A 49 -2.03 7.03 0.37
N TYR A 50 -2.14 7.14 -0.95
CA TYR A 50 -2.37 8.40 -1.65
C TYR A 50 -3.63 8.29 -2.51
N GLU A 51 -4.40 9.36 -2.55
CA GLU A 51 -5.46 9.59 -3.54
C GLU A 51 -4.94 10.60 -4.57
N GLY A 52 -4.82 10.16 -5.82
CA GLY A 52 -4.03 10.82 -6.85
C GLY A 52 -2.57 10.94 -6.42
N LEU A 53 -2.23 12.08 -5.81
CA LEU A 53 -0.90 12.40 -5.27
C LEU A 53 -0.94 12.95 -3.83
N VAL A 54 -2.12 13.04 -3.21
CA VAL A 54 -2.30 13.55 -1.84
C VAL A 54 -2.23 12.39 -0.86
N PRO A 55 -1.33 12.41 0.14
CA PRO A 55 -1.27 11.35 1.15
C PRO A 55 -2.50 11.44 2.07
N VAL A 56 -3.32 10.39 2.07
CA VAL A 56 -4.55 10.30 2.89
C VAL A 56 -4.35 9.44 4.14
N TYR A 57 -3.35 8.56 4.14
CA TYR A 57 -3.03 7.74 5.31
C TYR A 57 -1.54 7.42 5.36
N THR A 58 -0.99 7.41 6.57
CA THR A 58 0.36 6.94 6.87
C THR A 58 0.27 5.97 8.03
N SER A 59 0.77 4.76 7.85
CA SER A 59 0.80 3.76 8.92
C SER A 59 1.86 4.07 9.97
N GLY A 60 1.74 3.39 11.11
CA GLY A 60 2.87 3.22 12.03
C GLY A 60 4.03 2.49 11.37
N ILE A 61 5.17 2.46 12.08
CA ILE A 61 6.40 1.86 11.57
C ILE A 61 6.54 0.46 12.14
N HIS A 62 6.65 -0.50 11.23
CA HIS A 62 6.71 -1.92 11.52
C HIS A 62 8.16 -2.40 11.39
N THR A 63 8.68 -3.00 12.45
CA THR A 63 9.97 -3.69 12.41
C THR A 63 9.75 -5.10 11.90
N ILE A 64 10.35 -5.42 10.77
CA ILE A 64 10.19 -6.67 10.01
C ILE A 64 11.52 -7.41 10.09
N SER A 65 11.47 -8.66 10.55
CA SER A 65 12.66 -9.52 10.56
C SER A 65 12.95 -10.06 9.17
N ARG A 66 14.18 -10.53 8.92
CA ARG A 66 14.55 -11.13 7.63
C ARG A 66 13.75 -12.38 7.29
N GLU A 67 13.33 -13.14 8.31
CA GLU A 67 12.56 -14.38 8.16
C GLU A 67 11.06 -14.12 7.99
N THR A 68 10.62 -12.86 8.07
CA THR A 68 9.22 -12.51 7.96
C THR A 68 8.72 -12.78 6.54
N LYS A 69 7.87 -13.81 6.41
CA LYS A 69 7.26 -14.19 5.12
C LYS A 69 6.18 -13.22 4.65
N GLN A 70 5.56 -12.49 5.58
CA GLN A 70 4.59 -11.44 5.29
C GLN A 70 4.36 -10.60 6.54
N PHE A 71 3.95 -9.35 6.36
CA PHE A 71 3.44 -8.52 7.45
C PHE A 71 2.15 -7.82 7.03
N THR A 72 1.23 -7.69 7.99
CA THR A 72 -0.07 -7.04 7.76
C THR A 72 -0.15 -5.76 8.56
N VAL A 73 -0.52 -4.68 7.88
CA VAL A 73 -0.78 -3.36 8.46
C VAL A 73 -2.29 -3.16 8.47
N ASN A 74 -2.87 -3.10 9.67
CA ASN A 74 -4.26 -2.73 9.82
C ASN A 74 -4.41 -1.22 9.62
N VAL A 75 -5.29 -0.83 8.71
CA VAL A 75 -5.62 0.56 8.42
C VAL A 75 -6.77 0.96 9.34
N GLN A 76 -6.39 1.61 10.44
CA GLN A 76 -7.33 2.12 11.43
C GLN A 76 -7.33 3.64 11.32
N THR A 77 -8.51 4.21 11.07
CA THR A 77 -8.72 5.66 11.18
C THR A 77 -9.51 5.93 12.46
N PRO A 78 -9.20 7.00 13.22
CA PRO A 78 -9.93 7.32 14.45
C PRO A 78 -11.43 7.55 14.24
N HIS A 79 -11.81 7.96 13.02
CA HIS A 79 -13.15 8.42 12.70
C HIS A 79 -13.99 7.39 11.92
N GLU A 80 -13.39 6.35 11.32
CA GLU A 80 -14.12 5.35 10.52
C GLU A 80 -13.92 3.94 11.07
N ARG A 81 -15.02 3.31 11.51
CA ARG A 81 -15.01 1.91 11.97
C ARG A 81 -14.84 0.90 10.84
N ARG A 82 -15.03 1.30 9.57
CA ARG A 82 -15.06 0.41 8.40
C ARG A 82 -13.72 0.32 7.64
N GLY A 83 -12.67 1.01 8.11
CA GLY A 83 -11.40 1.18 7.37
C GLY A 83 -11.33 2.55 6.73
N LEU A 84 -10.25 2.83 5.98
CA LEU A 84 -10.06 4.09 5.26
C LEU A 84 -10.90 4.09 3.97
N GLN A 85 -11.88 4.98 3.87
CA GLN A 85 -12.59 5.21 2.61
C GLN A 85 -11.63 5.74 1.53
N LEU A 86 -11.69 5.13 0.35
CA LEU A 86 -10.87 5.45 -0.81
C LEU A 86 -11.74 5.81 -2.02
N ARG A 87 -11.30 6.80 -2.79
CA ARG A 87 -11.98 7.24 -4.02
C ARG A 87 -11.00 7.61 -5.13
N GLY A 88 -11.29 7.13 -6.35
CA GLY A 88 -10.55 7.49 -7.55
C GLY A 88 -9.22 6.73 -7.68
N ASP A 89 -8.16 7.45 -8.08
CA ASP A 89 -6.84 6.86 -8.31
C ASP A 89 -6.10 6.65 -6.99
N ILE A 90 -5.80 5.41 -6.63
CA ILE A 90 -5.16 5.08 -5.36
C ILE A 90 -3.74 4.60 -5.61
N LEU A 91 -2.78 5.17 -4.88
CA LEU A 91 -1.40 4.72 -4.86
C LEU A 91 -1.01 4.31 -3.44
N ILE A 92 -0.55 3.07 -3.29
CA ILE A 92 -0.05 2.54 -2.02
C ILE A 92 1.46 2.34 -2.17
N LYS A 93 2.25 2.93 -1.27
CA LYS A 93 3.71 2.79 -1.25
C LYS A 93 4.19 2.29 0.11
N CYS A 94 5.00 1.24 0.08
CA CYS A 94 5.75 0.76 1.23
C CYS A 94 7.14 1.41 1.20
N TYR A 95 7.54 2.03 2.31
CA TYR A 95 8.80 2.74 2.47
C TYR A 95 9.63 2.07 3.55
N HIS A 96 10.94 2.01 3.32
CA HIS A 96 11.92 1.71 4.36
C HIS A 96 12.32 3.00 5.07
N ARG A 97 12.35 2.97 6.41
CA ARG A 97 12.97 4.02 7.21
C ARG A 97 14.36 3.57 7.63
N GLU A 98 15.34 4.04 6.88
CA GLU A 98 16.75 3.98 7.26
C GLU A 98 17.01 4.92 8.45
N ARG A 99 18.03 4.61 9.25
CA ARG A 99 18.26 5.27 10.54
C ARG A 99 18.96 6.62 10.37
#